data_AF-A0A358STZ1-F1
#
_entry.id   AF-A0A358STZ1-F1
#
_cell.length_a   1.000
_cell.length_b   1.000
_cell.length_c   1.000
_cell.angle_alpha   90.00
_cell.angle_beta   90.00
_cell.angle_gamma   90.00
#
_symmetry.space_group_name_H-M   'P 1'
#
loop_
_entity.id
_entity.type
_entity.pdbx_description
1 polymer ?
#
loop_
_entity_poly.entity_id
_entity_poly.type
_entity_poly.pdbx_seq_one_letter_code
_entity_poly.pdbx_strand_id
1 'polypeptide(L)'
;MDRGYEVVDRNWRAAGGEIDLILRQGRVLVFCEVKTRASDRYGSPAEAVTAVKQRRIRRVAAAYLQGRHGPGRPDVLRFDVACVTGRDVEVIEQAF
;
A
#
# COMPACT_ATOMS: atom_id res chain seq x y z
N MET A 1 -0.73 -2.10 19.44
CA MET A 1 -2.09 -2.59 19.18
C MET A 1 -2.12 -3.14 17.77
N ASP A 2 -2.60 -4.35 17.59
CA ASP A 2 -2.81 -4.92 16.27
C ASP A 2 -3.93 -4.12 15.57
N ARG A 3 -3.66 -3.59 14.36
CA ARG A 3 -4.64 -2.77 13.61
C ARG A 3 -5.63 -3.62 12.81
N GLY A 4 -5.60 -4.95 12.98
CA GLY A 4 -6.48 -5.88 12.27
C GLY A 4 -6.11 -6.04 10.79
N TYR A 5 -4.87 -5.74 10.43
CA TYR A 5 -4.34 -5.99 9.10
C TYR A 5 -3.78 -7.41 9.04
N GLU A 6 -4.27 -8.17 8.08
CA GLU A 6 -3.66 -9.43 7.66
C GLU A 6 -2.75 -9.16 6.47
N VAL A 7 -1.52 -9.67 6.49
CA VAL A 7 -0.64 -9.58 5.32
C VAL A 7 -1.04 -10.65 4.31
N VAL A 8 -1.51 -10.22 3.14
CA VAL A 8 -1.89 -11.10 2.04
C VAL A 8 -0.70 -11.38 1.14
N ASP A 9 0.12 -10.36 0.86
CA ASP A 9 1.32 -10.49 0.01
C ASP A 9 2.36 -9.41 0.34
N ARG A 10 3.61 -9.62 -0.08
CA ARG A 10 4.74 -8.70 0.12
C ARG A 10 5.60 -8.62 -1.14
N ASN A 11 6.13 -7.43 -1.43
CA ASN A 11 7.03 -7.15 -2.55
C ASN A 11 6.49 -7.70 -3.87
N TRP A 12 5.18 -7.54 -4.11
CA TRP A 12 4.53 -8.08 -5.28
C TRP A 12 4.90 -7.27 -6.52
N ARG A 13 5.26 -7.96 -7.61
CA ARG A 13 5.78 -7.36 -8.84
C ARG A 13 4.91 -7.72 -10.02
N ALA A 14 4.71 -6.74 -10.90
CA ALA A 14 4.12 -6.96 -12.22
C ALA A 14 4.83 -6.12 -13.27
N ALA A 15 4.44 -6.30 -14.54
CA ALA A 15 4.95 -5.48 -15.63
C ALA A 15 4.73 -3.99 -15.34
N GLY A 16 5.85 -3.28 -15.17
CA GLY A 16 5.85 -1.83 -14.98
C GLY A 16 5.79 -1.32 -13.54
N GLY A 17 5.89 -2.17 -12.51
CA GLY A 17 6.06 -1.70 -11.13
C GLY A 17 5.93 -2.78 -10.05
N GLU A 18 5.90 -2.33 -8.80
CA GLU A 18 5.81 -3.17 -7.60
C GLU A 18 4.89 -2.53 -6.56
N ILE A 19 4.43 -3.35 -5.60
CA ILE A 19 3.71 -2.96 -4.39
C ILE A 19 4.39 -3.64 -3.21
N ASP A 20 4.81 -2.86 -2.22
CA ASP A 20 5.58 -3.37 -1.08
C ASP A 20 4.76 -4.29 -0.19
N LEU A 21 3.52 -3.91 0.13
CA LEU A 21 2.62 -4.70 0.97
C LEU A 21 1.22 -4.73 0.40
N ILE A 22 0.60 -5.91 0.43
CA ILE A 22 -0.82 -6.09 0.16
C ILE A 22 -1.45 -6.65 1.42
N LEU A 23 -2.38 -5.90 2.01
CA LEU A 23 -3.00 -6.21 3.29
C LEU A 23 -4.51 -6.40 3.12
N ARG A 24 -5.12 -7.10 4.07
CA ARG A 24 -6.57 -7.23 4.21
C ARG A 24 -6.98 -6.70 5.57
N GLN A 25 -8.03 -5.89 5.58
CA GLN A 25 -8.70 -5.43 6.79
C GLN A 25 -10.20 -5.65 6.60
N GLY A 26 -10.70 -6.79 7.09
CA GLY A 26 -12.07 -7.23 6.81
C GLY A 26 -12.31 -7.36 5.30
N ARG A 27 -13.17 -6.50 4.74
CA ARG A 27 -13.49 -6.46 3.30
C ARG A 27 -12.70 -5.41 2.50
N VAL A 28 -11.76 -4.72 3.15
CA VAL A 28 -10.85 -3.79 2.50
C VAL A 28 -9.60 -4.53 2.05
N LEU A 29 -9.21 -4.38 0.79
CA LEU A 29 -7.88 -4.75 0.31
C LEU A 29 -7.03 -3.50 0.19
N VAL A 30 -5.92 -3.49 0.91
CA VAL A 30 -5.01 -2.36 1.02
C VAL A 30 -3.77 -2.64 0.20
N PHE A 31 -3.42 -1.71 -0.68
CA PHE A 31 -2.12 -1.67 -1.35
C PHE A 31 -1.28 -0.60 -0.67
N CYS A 32 -0.25 -1.01 0.04
CA CYS A 32 0.54 -0.12 0.88
C CYS A 32 1.97 -0.01 0.35
N GLU A 33 2.40 1.24 0.12
CA GLU A 33 3.78 1.60 -0.15
C GLU A 33 4.50 1.87 1.17
N VAL A 34 5.71 1.33 1.34
CA VAL A 34 6.53 1.51 2.54
C VAL A 34 7.69 2.45 2.22
N LYS A 35 7.83 3.52 3.01
CA LYS A 35 8.94 4.47 2.91
C LYS A 35 9.75 4.49 4.19
N THR A 36 11.04 4.22 4.09
CA THR A 36 11.99 4.41 5.19
C THR A 36 12.44 5.86 5.24
N ARG A 37 12.40 6.47 6.42
CA ARG A 37 12.93 7.82 6.69
C ARG A 37 14.21 7.70 7.52
N ALA A 38 15.25 8.44 7.11
CA ALA A 38 16.50 8.56 7.86
C ALA A 38 16.46 9.69 8.91
N SER A 39 15.54 10.66 8.77
CA SER A 39 15.26 11.70 9.77
C SER A 39 13.84 12.25 9.62
N ASP A 40 13.36 12.94 10.64
CA ASP A 40 12.10 13.69 10.74
C ASP A 40 12.08 14.99 9.91
N ARG A 41 13.21 15.40 9.32
CA ARG A 41 13.42 16.73 8.72
C ARG A 41 12.86 16.97 7.31
N TYR A 42 12.14 16.04 6.67
CA TYR A 42 11.66 16.24 5.29
C TYR A 42 10.20 15.85 5.08
N GLY A 43 9.39 16.86 4.73
CA GLY A 43 8.16 16.81 3.91
C GLY A 43 6.97 16.02 4.47
N SER A 44 5.75 16.50 4.20
CA SER A 44 4.53 15.75 4.53
C SER A 44 4.56 14.38 3.82
N PRO A 45 4.29 13.26 4.52
CA PRO A 45 4.38 11.94 3.90
C PRO A 45 3.35 11.69 2.79
N ALA A 46 2.26 12.47 2.76
CA ALA A 46 1.29 12.49 1.67
C ALA A 46 1.82 13.18 0.40
N GLU A 47 2.76 14.14 0.50
CA GLU A 47 3.42 14.74 -0.67
C GLU A 47 4.43 13.78 -1.33
N ALA A 48 4.80 12.69 -0.66
CA ALA A 48 5.89 11.80 -1.09
C ALA A 48 5.49 10.73 -2.12
N VAL A 49 4.22 10.64 -2.57
CA VAL A 49 3.84 9.76 -3.69
C VAL A 49 3.42 10.62 -4.88
N THR A 50 4.35 10.83 -5.81
CA THR A 50 4.10 11.59 -7.04
C THR A 50 2.94 10.98 -7.84
N ALA A 51 2.22 11.80 -8.61
CA ALA A 51 1.12 11.32 -9.46
C ALA A 51 1.54 10.19 -10.43
N VAL A 52 2.80 10.20 -10.89
CA VAL A 52 3.38 9.12 -11.70
C VAL A 52 3.42 7.82 -10.90
N LYS A 53 3.89 7.86 -9.65
CA LYS A 53 3.96 6.70 -8.78
C LYS A 53 2.57 6.18 -8.41
N GLN A 54 1.61 7.07 -8.12
CA GLN A 54 0.22 6.69 -7.89
C GLN A 54 -0.38 5.92 -9.07
N ARG A 55 -0.21 6.43 -10.30
CA ARG A 55 -0.69 5.75 -11.53
C ARG A 55 -0.04 4.38 -11.71
N ARG A 56 1.26 4.27 -11.45
CA ARG A 56 1.99 2.99 -11.48
C ARG A 56 1.41 2.00 -10.48
N ILE A 57 1.23 2.40 -9.22
CA ILE A 57 0.68 1.55 -8.17
C ILE A 57 -0.74 1.09 -8.52
N ARG A 58 -1.62 1.98 -8.99
CA ARG A 58 -2.99 1.60 -9.41
C ARG A 58 -2.98 0.57 -10.55
N ARG A 59 -2.06 0.71 -11.51
CA ARG A 59 -1.91 -0.27 -12.61
C ARG A 59 -1.45 -1.63 -12.10
N VAL A 60 -0.48 -1.65 -11.20
CA VAL A 60 0.05 -2.89 -10.59
C VAL A 60 -1.05 -3.55 -9.74
N ALA A 61 -1.80 -2.77 -8.95
CA ALA A 61 -2.95 -3.25 -8.19
C ALA A 61 -4.04 -3.86 -9.08
N ALA A 62 -4.34 -3.24 -10.23
CA ALA A 62 -5.28 -3.82 -11.20
C ALA A 62 -4.79 -5.15 -11.76
N ALA A 63 -3.48 -5.31 -12.02
CA ALA A 63 -2.91 -6.58 -12.43
C ALA A 63 -3.01 -7.65 -11.32
N TYR A 64 -2.80 -7.26 -10.06
CA TYR A 64 -2.97 -8.16 -8.91
C TYR A 64 -4.42 -8.69 -8.81
N LEU A 65 -5.40 -7.83 -9.08
CA LEU A 65 -6.82 -8.19 -9.01
C LEU A 65 -7.27 -9.09 -10.17
N GLN A 66 -6.65 -9.01 -11.34
CA GLN A 66 -6.99 -9.85 -12.50
C GLN A 66 -6.75 -11.34 -12.23
N GLY A 67 -5.80 -11.70 -11.36
CA GLY A 67 -5.56 -13.08 -10.96
C GLY A 67 -6.55 -13.63 -9.92
N ARG A 68 -7.42 -12.79 -9.34
CA ARG A 68 -8.30 -13.17 -8.22
C ARG A 68 -9.77 -13.14 -8.63
N HIS A 69 -10.23 -14.27 -9.15
CA HIS A 69 -11.66 -14.56 -9.38
C HIS A 69 -12.14 -15.58 -8.34
N GLY A 70 -13.10 -15.22 -7.49
CA GLY A 70 -13.66 -16.11 -6.48
C GLY A 70 -14.29 -15.39 -5.28
N PRO A 71 -14.95 -16.14 -4.37
CA PRO A 71 -15.48 -15.60 -3.12
C PRO A 71 -14.38 -14.93 -2.29
N GLY A 72 -14.74 -13.86 -1.58
CA GLY A 72 -13.78 -13.04 -0.83
C GLY A 72 -13.16 -11.90 -1.63
N ARG A 73 -13.79 -11.46 -2.73
CA ARG A 73 -13.43 -10.17 -3.36
C ARG A 73 -13.57 -9.03 -2.34
N PRO A 74 -12.66 -8.03 -2.36
CA PRO A 74 -12.79 -6.87 -1.51
C PRO A 74 -13.94 -5.97 -1.99
N ASP A 75 -14.65 -5.36 -1.04
CA ASP A 75 -15.68 -4.35 -1.30
C ASP A 75 -15.03 -2.98 -1.55
N VAL A 76 -13.88 -2.74 -0.91
CA VAL A 76 -13.14 -1.48 -0.96
C VAL A 76 -11.68 -1.75 -1.26
N LEU A 77 -11.11 -0.96 -2.15
CA LEU A 77 -9.66 -0.88 -2.35
C LEU A 77 -9.15 0.38 -1.68
N ARG A 78 -8.04 0.27 -0.95
CA ARG A 78 -7.39 1.42 -0.31
C ARG A 78 -5.91 1.48 -0.68
N PHE A 79 -5.40 2.67 -0.92
CA PHE A 79 -3.98 2.89 -1.18
C PHE A 79 -3.39 3.67 -0.01
N ASP A 80 -2.50 3.02 0.72
CA ASP A 80 -1.94 3.55 1.96
C ASP A 80 -0.44 3.79 1.79
N VAL A 81 0.12 4.65 2.63
CA VAL A 81 1.57 4.85 2.73
C VAL A 81 2.00 4.63 4.16
N ALA A 82 2.88 3.66 4.39
CA ALA A 82 3.54 3.45 5.67
C ALA A 82 4.90 4.15 5.66
N CYS A 83 5.15 5.02 6.63
CA CYS A 83 6.44 5.65 6.87
C CYS A 83 7.10 5.01 8.08
N VAL A 84 8.31 4.49 7.88
CA VAL A 84 9.09 3.81 8.92
C VAL A 84 10.26 4.69 9.32
N THR A 85 10.33 5.06 10.60
CA THR A 85 11.43 5.83 11.18
C THR A 85 11.99 5.05 12.37
N GLY A 86 13.15 4.42 12.20
CA GLY A 86 13.68 3.51 13.22
C GLY A 86 12.72 2.34 13.48
N ARG A 87 12.10 2.30 14.67
CA ARG A 87 11.08 1.29 15.03
C ARG A 87 9.65 1.80 14.91
N ASP A 88 9.47 3.09 14.67
CA ASP A 88 8.16 3.72 14.58
C ASP A 88 7.59 3.58 13.18
N VAL A 89 6.30 3.24 13.12
CA VAL A 89 5.55 3.12 11.87
C VAL A 89 4.33 4.02 11.94
N GLU A 90 4.29 4.99 11.03
CA GLU A 90 3.13 5.84 10.79
C GLU A 90 2.45 5.38 9.49
N VAL A 91 1.13 5.23 9.51
CA VAL A 91 0.36 4.85 8.31
C VAL A 91 -0.58 5.98 7.96
N ILE A 92 -0.41 6.51 6.74
CA ILE A 92 -1.40 7.39 6.10
C ILE A 92 -2.35 6.51 5.31
N GLU A 93 -3.57 6.39 5.82
CA GLU A 93 -4.65 5.69 5.14
C GLU A 93 -5.27 6.57 4.05
N GLN A 94 -5.71 5.96 2.95
CA GLN A 94 -6.30 6.66 1.80
C GLN A 94 -5.39 7.77 1.24
N ALA A 95 -4.09 7.48 1.15
CA ALA A 95 -3.10 8.45 0.72
C ALA A 95 -3.33 8.96 -0.72
N PHE A 96 -3.96 8.16 -1.60
CA PHE A 96 -4.36 8.55 -2.95
C PHE A 96 -5.45 7.67 -3.56
#